data_AF-A0A5T0G2G7-F1
#
_entry.id   AF-A0A5T0G2G7-F1
#
_cell.length_a   1.000
_cell.length_b   1.000
_cell.length_c   1.000
_cell.angle_alpha   90.00
_cell.angle_beta   90.00
_cell.angle_gamma   90.00
#
_symmetry.space_group_name_H-M   'P 1'
#
loop_
_entity.id
_entity.type
_entity.pdbx_description
1 polymer ?
#
loop_
_entity_poly.entity_id
_entity_poly.type
_entity_poly.pdbx_seq_one_letter_code
_entity_poly.pdbx_strand_id
1 'polypeptide(L)'
;MAGFQSPITINEAMQRIKNNEYLLPAFQREYVWEPWQIEELFDSLIRGYPISSMLFWKVKDESKTAWKFYRFLEYYRESYHTHNDYFNTSNHKDFYAILDGQQRLTSLYFALFGNYDIHRSYNKWENNDRYFKICHFYFNLTQSKKPENENIEYEFLWLDKLETKEQNIYIDKYQQKWFKCQYLYQYDSGRVRKIAKEFNLNENEEDRLDLLHQKI
;
A
#
# COMPACT_ATOMS: atom_id res chain seq x y z
N MET A 1 -0.04 28.02 10.87
CA MET A 1 0.54 27.56 12.16
C MET A 1 1.04 26.15 11.96
N ALA A 2 2.31 25.90 12.30
CA ALA A 2 2.79 24.55 12.51
C ALA A 2 2.19 24.03 13.82
N GLY A 3 1.71 22.79 13.84
CA GLY A 3 1.08 22.20 15.02
C GLY A 3 0.68 20.77 14.76
N PHE A 4 0.61 19.96 15.82
CA PHE A 4 0.07 18.62 15.75
C PHE A 4 -1.39 18.68 15.31
N GLN A 5 -1.71 17.97 14.24
CA GLN A 5 -3.07 17.82 13.73
C GLN A 5 -3.73 16.61 14.41
N SER A 6 -5.06 16.54 14.33
CA SER A 6 -5.79 15.33 14.68
C SER A 6 -5.29 14.14 13.85
N PRO A 7 -5.28 12.92 14.43
CA PRO A 7 -4.91 11.73 13.69
C PRO A 7 -5.84 11.56 12.48
N ILE A 8 -5.26 11.23 11.33
CA ILE A 8 -5.98 10.85 10.11
C ILE A 8 -6.00 9.34 9.99
N THR A 9 -7.03 8.77 9.37
CA THR A 9 -7.08 7.33 9.06
C THR A 9 -6.22 7.02 7.83
N ILE A 10 -5.83 5.75 7.68
CA ILE A 10 -5.10 5.30 6.48
C ILE A 10 -5.98 5.49 5.25
N ASN A 11 -7.25 5.06 5.27
CA ASN A 11 -8.20 5.33 4.20
C ASN A 11 -8.24 6.82 3.82
N GLU A 12 -8.34 7.74 4.78
CA GLU A 12 -8.32 9.17 4.47
C GLU A 12 -7.03 9.58 3.74
N ALA A 13 -5.87 9.15 4.25
CA ALA A 13 -4.58 9.44 3.60
C ALA A 13 -4.53 8.87 2.17
N MET A 14 -5.01 7.65 1.96
CA MET A 14 -5.04 6.99 0.66
C MET A 14 -5.96 7.70 -0.34
N GLN A 15 -7.15 8.11 0.07
CA GLN A 15 -8.06 8.88 -0.79
C GLN A 15 -7.44 10.24 -1.15
N ARG A 16 -6.74 10.90 -0.22
CA ARG A 16 -6.05 12.17 -0.50
C ARG A 16 -4.89 11.99 -1.49
N ILE A 17 -4.13 10.90 -1.41
CA ILE A 17 -3.12 10.56 -2.44
C ILE A 17 -3.79 10.36 -3.80
N LYS A 18 -4.83 9.51 -3.86
CA LYS A 18 -5.57 9.20 -5.09
C LYS A 18 -6.15 10.47 -5.76
N ASN A 19 -6.62 11.42 -4.97
CA ASN A 19 -7.20 12.67 -5.44
C ASN A 19 -6.17 13.78 -5.73
N ASN A 20 -4.87 13.49 -5.69
CA ASN A 20 -3.77 14.46 -5.82
C ASN A 20 -3.82 15.60 -4.78
N GLU A 21 -4.44 15.35 -3.62
CA GLU A 21 -4.45 16.28 -2.48
C GLU A 21 -3.20 16.14 -1.63
N TYR A 22 -2.51 15.00 -1.72
CA TYR A 22 -1.16 14.78 -1.20
C TYR A 22 -0.17 14.64 -2.36
N LEU A 23 0.88 15.46 -2.34
CA LEU A 23 1.93 15.49 -3.35
C LEU A 23 3.32 15.47 -2.71
N LEU A 24 4.33 15.12 -3.50
CA LEU A 24 5.72 15.06 -3.06
C LEU A 24 6.50 16.26 -3.61
N PRO A 25 7.20 17.03 -2.77
CA PRO A 25 8.05 18.12 -3.26
C PRO A 25 9.35 17.57 -3.88
N ALA A 26 9.91 18.29 -4.85
CA ALA A 26 11.05 17.86 -5.67
C ALA A 26 12.35 17.49 -4.93
N PHE A 27 12.55 17.96 -3.70
CA PHE A 27 13.75 17.66 -2.92
C PHE A 27 13.68 16.31 -2.20
N GLN A 28 12.55 15.61 -2.28
CA GLN A 28 12.44 14.29 -1.70
C GLN A 28 13.32 13.27 -2.42
N ARG A 29 13.79 12.28 -1.67
CA ARG A 29 14.55 11.16 -2.22
C ARG A 29 13.65 10.17 -2.95
N GLU A 30 14.26 9.40 -3.84
CA GLU A 30 13.60 8.30 -4.54
C GLU A 30 13.05 7.23 -3.58
N TYR A 31 12.09 6.46 -4.07
CA TYR A 31 11.56 5.31 -3.35
C TYR A 31 12.60 4.18 -3.30
N VAL A 32 12.86 3.64 -2.11
CA VAL A 32 13.91 2.61 -1.89
C VAL A 32 13.49 1.49 -0.95
N TRP A 33 12.20 1.40 -0.61
CA TRP A 33 11.72 0.39 0.32
C TRP A 33 11.47 -0.93 -0.38
N GLU A 34 12.08 -1.99 0.16
CA GLU A 34 11.94 -3.36 -0.30
C GLU A 34 10.62 -4.00 0.17
N PRO A 35 10.14 -5.08 -0.49
CA PRO A 35 8.87 -5.76 -0.17
C PRO A 35 8.68 -6.08 1.32
N TRP A 36 9.71 -6.65 1.97
CA TRP A 36 9.66 -7.06 3.37
C TRP A 36 9.45 -5.90 4.35
N GLN A 37 9.91 -4.68 4.01
CA GLN A 37 9.71 -3.49 4.85
C GLN A 37 8.24 -3.07 4.87
N ILE A 38 7.51 -3.37 3.79
CA ILE A 38 6.08 -3.09 3.66
C ILE A 38 5.30 -4.13 4.46
N GLU A 39 5.71 -5.40 4.38
CA GLU A 39 5.14 -6.49 5.18
C GLU A 39 5.26 -6.19 6.68
N GLU A 40 6.44 -5.77 7.15
CA GLU A 40 6.67 -5.34 8.55
C GLU A 40 5.88 -4.09 8.95
N LEU A 41 5.69 -3.14 8.03
CA LEU A 41 4.87 -1.95 8.27
C LEU A 41 3.42 -2.35 8.53
N PHE A 42 2.86 -3.25 7.71
CA PHE A 42 1.49 -3.72 7.88
C PHE A 42 1.33 -4.57 9.13
N ASP A 43 2.26 -5.48 9.45
CA ASP A 43 2.28 -6.19 10.73
C ASP A 43 2.20 -5.22 11.91
N SER A 44 3.06 -4.19 11.91
CA SER A 44 3.09 -3.15 12.95
C SER A 44 1.77 -2.39 13.07
N LEU A 45 1.13 -2.06 11.94
CA LEU A 45 -0.17 -1.37 11.92
C LEU A 45 -1.27 -2.22 12.55
N ILE A 46 -1.31 -3.51 12.22
CA ILE A 46 -2.30 -4.45 12.73
C ILE A 46 -2.13 -4.65 14.23
N ARG A 47 -0.89 -4.77 14.69
CA ARG A 47 -0.52 -4.86 16.12
C ARG A 47 -0.80 -3.57 16.89
N GLY A 48 -1.11 -2.47 16.20
CA GLY A 48 -1.39 -1.18 16.81
C GLY A 48 -0.14 -0.43 17.27
N TYR A 49 1.03 -0.76 16.71
CA TYR A 49 2.26 -0.03 17.00
C TYR A 49 2.27 1.34 16.32
N PRO A 50 2.79 2.37 17.00
CA PRO A 50 2.84 3.71 16.43
C PRO A 50 3.83 3.75 15.26
N ILE A 51 3.35 4.05 14.06
CA ILE A 51 4.19 4.15 12.85
C ILE A 51 4.88 5.51 12.71
N SER A 52 5.17 6.22 13.81
CA SER A 52 5.72 7.59 13.87
C SER A 52 4.82 8.68 13.24
N SER A 53 5.10 9.94 13.53
CA SER A 53 4.41 11.09 12.94
C SER A 53 4.75 11.26 11.45
N MET A 54 3.94 12.05 10.75
CA MET A 54 4.19 12.50 9.37
C MET A 54 4.19 14.04 9.35
N LEU A 55 4.98 14.63 8.46
CA LEU A 55 5.10 16.08 8.34
C LEU A 55 4.49 16.55 7.02
N PHE A 56 3.52 17.47 7.12
CA PHE A 56 2.77 17.99 5.98
C PHE A 56 2.98 19.50 5.85
N TRP A 57 3.18 19.97 4.63
CA TRP A 57 3.20 21.38 4.29
C TRP A 57 1.98 21.73 3.45
N LYS A 58 1.09 22.58 3.98
CA LYS A 58 -0.05 23.08 3.21
C LYS A 58 0.41 24.07 2.14
N VAL A 59 0.22 23.71 0.87
CA VAL A 59 0.62 24.52 -0.29
C VAL A 59 -0.60 25.29 -0.83
N LYS A 60 -0.43 26.60 -0.97
CA LYS A 60 -1.46 27.54 -1.43
C LYS A 60 -0.89 28.54 -2.42
N ASP A 61 -1.79 29.13 -3.22
CA ASP A 61 -1.51 30.30 -4.05
C ASP A 61 -0.20 30.19 -4.85
N GLU A 62 0.68 31.20 -4.76
CA GLU A 62 1.96 31.26 -5.48
C GLU A 62 2.92 30.11 -5.15
N SER A 63 2.80 29.48 -3.97
CA SER A 63 3.65 28.34 -3.60
C SER A 63 3.39 27.12 -4.49
N LYS A 64 2.24 27.06 -5.15
CA LYS A 64 1.91 25.98 -6.09
C LYS A 64 2.87 25.95 -7.27
N THR A 65 3.25 27.11 -7.80
CA THR A 65 4.11 27.22 -9.00
C THR A 65 5.56 27.55 -8.67
N ALA A 66 5.84 28.04 -7.45
CA ALA A 66 7.21 28.29 -6.99
C ALA A 66 8.05 27.02 -6.81
N TRP A 67 7.42 25.86 -6.66
CA TRP A 67 8.08 24.57 -6.44
C TRP A 67 7.56 23.51 -7.40
N LYS A 68 8.39 22.50 -7.69
CA LYS A 68 7.96 21.32 -8.44
C LYS A 68 7.41 20.27 -7.49
N PHE A 69 6.30 19.67 -7.89
CA PHE A 69 5.62 18.61 -7.14
C PHE A 69 5.42 17.38 -8.02
N TYR A 70 5.36 16.24 -7.36
CA TYR A 70 5.26 14.93 -7.98
C TYR A 70 4.14 14.13 -7.35
N ARG A 71 3.55 13.22 -8.12
CA ARG A 71 2.58 12.25 -7.62
C ARG A 71 3.26 11.13 -6.86
N PHE A 72 2.51 10.43 -6.03
CA PHE A 72 2.97 9.16 -5.46
C PHE A 72 3.13 8.11 -6.56
N LEU A 73 4.01 7.13 -6.35
CA LEU A 73 4.10 5.95 -7.22
C LEU A 73 2.81 5.14 -7.10
N GLU A 74 2.13 4.91 -8.22
CA GLU A 74 0.91 4.11 -8.24
C GLU A 74 1.20 2.60 -8.18
N TYR A 75 2.33 2.19 -8.73
CA TYR A 75 2.90 0.84 -8.64
C TYR A 75 4.42 0.95 -8.66
N TYR A 76 5.12 -0.13 -8.30
CA TYR A 76 6.57 -0.21 -8.45
C TYR A 76 6.91 -1.20 -9.55
N ARG A 77 7.83 -0.83 -10.46
CA ARG A 77 8.46 -1.79 -11.37
C ARG A 77 9.95 -1.57 -11.40
N GLU A 78 10.67 -2.61 -11.01
CA GLU A 78 12.13 -2.58 -10.95
C GLU A 78 12.73 -2.06 -12.27
N SER A 79 13.58 -1.04 -12.15
CA SER A 79 14.26 -0.34 -13.26
C SER A 79 13.38 0.43 -14.28
N TYR A 80 12.06 0.25 -14.29
CA TYR A 80 11.17 0.88 -15.30
C TYR A 80 10.15 1.86 -14.74
N HIS A 81 9.74 1.69 -13.49
CA HIS A 81 8.81 2.58 -12.80
C HIS A 81 9.23 2.72 -11.34
N THR A 82 10.33 3.45 -11.15
CA THR A 82 10.97 3.71 -9.86
C THR A 82 10.87 5.17 -9.43
N HIS A 83 10.46 6.05 -10.35
CA HIS A 83 10.46 7.50 -10.19
C HIS A 83 9.04 8.06 -10.12
N ASN A 84 8.83 9.06 -9.29
CA ASN A 84 7.57 9.77 -9.20
C ASN A 84 7.32 10.65 -10.45
N ASP A 85 6.08 10.71 -10.92
CA ASP A 85 5.69 11.53 -12.05
C ASP A 85 5.48 12.99 -11.67
N TYR A 86 6.00 13.92 -12.50
CA TYR A 86 5.77 15.34 -12.32
C TYR A 86 4.28 15.69 -12.40
N PHE A 87 3.81 16.54 -11.48
CA PHE A 87 2.44 17.02 -11.46
C PHE A 87 2.38 18.53 -11.65
N ASN A 88 1.62 18.97 -12.66
CA ASN A 88 1.39 20.39 -12.91
C ASN A 88 0.35 20.95 -11.92
N THR A 89 0.79 21.88 -11.08
CA THR A 89 0.04 22.47 -9.97
C THR A 89 -0.58 23.83 -10.29
N SER A 90 -0.34 24.41 -11.47
CA SER A 90 -0.67 25.82 -11.79
C SER A 90 -2.15 26.21 -11.63
N ASN A 91 -3.06 25.24 -11.72
CA ASN A 91 -4.51 25.44 -11.49
C ASN A 91 -5.11 24.41 -10.52
N HIS A 92 -4.27 23.77 -9.72
CA HIS A 92 -4.73 22.77 -8.77
C HIS A 92 -5.32 23.44 -7.51
N LYS A 93 -6.31 22.79 -6.89
CA LYS A 93 -6.81 23.16 -5.56
C LYS A 93 -5.67 23.13 -4.53
N ASP A 94 -5.88 23.76 -3.38
CA ASP A 94 -4.91 23.64 -2.28
C ASP A 94 -4.67 22.17 -1.93
N PHE A 95 -3.42 21.84 -1.63
CA PHE A 95 -2.97 20.48 -1.37
C PHE A 95 -1.94 20.49 -0.24
N TYR A 96 -1.52 19.30 0.20
CA TYR A 96 -0.45 19.14 1.16
C TYR A 96 0.74 18.45 0.52
N ALA A 97 1.91 19.06 0.64
CA ALA A 97 3.19 18.45 0.30
C ALA A 97 3.70 17.61 1.47
N ILE A 98 4.11 16.38 1.21
CA ILE A 98 4.64 15.48 2.24
C ILE A 98 6.13 15.77 2.43
N LEU A 99 6.49 16.23 3.62
CA LEU A 99 7.87 16.54 4.02
C LEU A 99 8.56 15.35 4.69
N ASP A 100 7.80 14.53 5.42
CA ASP A 100 8.26 13.28 6.02
C ASP A 100 7.15 12.22 5.96
N GLY A 101 7.54 10.95 5.86
CA GLY A 101 6.62 9.81 5.74
C GLY A 101 6.32 9.38 4.31
N GLN A 102 7.04 9.92 3.30
CA GLN A 102 6.85 9.55 1.89
C GLN A 102 6.92 8.04 1.68
N GLN A 103 7.98 7.37 2.14
CA GLN A 103 8.17 5.95 1.86
C GLN A 103 7.00 5.12 2.43
N ARG A 104 6.62 5.39 3.70
CA ARG A 104 5.46 4.77 4.38
C ARG A 104 4.17 4.97 3.59
N LEU A 105 3.86 6.21 3.18
CA LEU A 105 2.65 6.53 2.43
C LEU A 105 2.63 5.92 1.04
N THR A 106 3.77 5.92 0.33
CA THR A 106 3.91 5.24 -0.97
C THR A 106 3.69 3.74 -0.81
N SER A 107 4.34 3.10 0.17
CA SER A 107 4.20 1.67 0.47
C SER A 107 2.76 1.27 0.78
N LEU A 108 2.07 2.04 1.62
CA LEU A 108 0.65 1.84 1.90
C LEU A 108 -0.18 1.96 0.61
N TYR A 109 0.13 2.93 -0.24
CA TYR A 109 -0.64 3.19 -1.45
C TYR A 109 -0.57 2.00 -2.43
N PHE A 110 0.60 1.55 -2.86
CA PHE A 110 0.64 0.46 -3.83
C PHE A 110 0.31 -0.91 -3.19
N ALA A 111 0.50 -1.12 -1.88
CA ALA A 111 -0.04 -2.30 -1.20
C ALA A 111 -1.57 -2.40 -1.29
N LEU A 112 -2.26 -1.27 -1.34
CA LEU A 112 -3.73 -1.20 -1.32
C LEU A 112 -4.37 -0.91 -2.69
N PHE A 113 -3.62 -0.33 -3.63
CA PHE A 113 -4.16 0.09 -4.94
C PHE A 113 -3.31 -0.33 -6.14
N GLY A 114 -2.09 -0.84 -5.93
CA GLY A 114 -1.13 -1.13 -6.99
C GLY A 114 -0.44 -2.49 -6.85
N ASN A 115 0.75 -2.59 -7.42
CA ASN A 115 1.53 -3.84 -7.45
C ASN A 115 3.01 -3.54 -7.29
N TYR A 116 3.77 -4.57 -6.91
CA TYR A 116 5.22 -4.52 -6.81
C TYR A 116 5.83 -5.52 -7.78
N ASP A 117 6.45 -5.02 -8.84
CA ASP A 117 6.98 -5.85 -9.93
C ASP A 117 8.49 -6.03 -9.80
N ILE A 118 8.90 -7.29 -9.67
CA ILE A 118 10.31 -7.68 -9.53
C ILE A 118 10.76 -8.41 -10.80
N HIS A 119 11.92 -8.04 -11.34
CA HIS A 119 12.47 -8.70 -12.51
C HIS A 119 12.76 -10.18 -12.22
N ARG A 120 12.42 -11.05 -13.17
CA ARG A 120 12.73 -12.47 -13.08
C ARG A 120 14.19 -12.68 -13.48
N SER A 121 15.01 -13.16 -12.55
CA SER A 121 16.41 -13.52 -12.80
C SER A 121 16.57 -14.32 -14.10
N TYR A 122 17.67 -14.08 -14.81
CA TYR A 122 18.03 -14.74 -16.07
C TYR A 122 17.12 -14.42 -17.28
N ASN A 123 16.18 -13.48 -17.15
CA ASN A 123 15.42 -12.96 -18.29
C ASN A 123 16.05 -11.70 -18.88
N LYS A 124 15.54 -11.29 -20.06
CA LYS A 124 15.93 -10.02 -20.67
C LYS A 124 15.43 -8.84 -19.84
N TRP A 125 16.21 -7.77 -19.81
CA TRP A 125 15.79 -6.46 -19.33
C TRP A 125 15.03 -5.75 -20.43
N GLU A 126 13.73 -6.06 -20.54
CA GLU A 126 12.77 -5.40 -21.41
C GLU A 126 11.51 -5.10 -20.59
N ASN A 127 10.87 -3.94 -20.79
CA ASN A 127 9.63 -3.57 -20.09
C ASN A 127 8.44 -4.38 -20.60
N ASN A 128 8.38 -5.65 -20.22
CA ASN A 128 7.36 -6.61 -20.63
C ASN A 128 7.01 -7.52 -19.45
N ASP A 129 5.72 -7.62 -19.14
CA ASP A 129 5.17 -8.41 -18.04
C ASP A 129 5.72 -9.85 -17.94
N ARG A 130 6.05 -10.50 -19.08
CA ARG A 130 6.59 -11.87 -19.08
C ARG A 130 7.91 -12.01 -18.33
N TYR A 131 8.65 -10.91 -18.18
CA TYR A 131 9.95 -10.86 -17.53
C TYR A 131 9.88 -10.40 -16.07
N PHE A 132 8.68 -10.14 -15.55
CA PHE A 132 8.48 -9.68 -14.18
C PHE A 132 7.59 -10.66 -13.40
N LYS A 133 7.82 -10.75 -12.09
CA LYS A 133 6.85 -11.22 -11.12
C LYS A 133 5.99 -10.02 -10.78
N ILE A 134 4.71 -10.06 -11.15
CA ILE A 134 3.78 -8.98 -10.85
C ILE A 134 3.07 -9.37 -9.58
N CYS A 135 3.48 -8.77 -8.47
CA CYS A 135 3.02 -9.18 -7.15
C CYS A 135 1.92 -8.27 -6.63
N HIS A 136 0.88 -8.88 -6.09
CA HIS A 136 -0.16 -8.20 -5.32
C HIS A 136 0.04 -8.48 -3.83
N PHE A 137 -0.43 -7.56 -2.99
CA PHE A 137 -0.26 -7.68 -1.55
C PHE A 137 -1.40 -8.49 -0.93
N TYR A 138 -1.05 -9.55 -0.21
CA TYR A 138 -1.99 -10.45 0.44
C TYR A 138 -1.78 -10.52 1.94
N PHE A 139 -2.88 -10.68 2.67
CA PHE A 139 -2.92 -10.91 4.11
C PHE A 139 -3.33 -12.36 4.38
N ASN A 140 -2.53 -13.10 5.16
CA ASN A 140 -2.86 -14.48 5.53
C ASN A 140 -3.99 -14.49 6.56
N LEU A 141 -5.20 -14.93 6.20
CA LEU A 141 -6.34 -15.02 7.12
C LEU A 141 -6.32 -16.28 7.98
N THR A 142 -5.78 -17.39 7.48
CA THR A 142 -5.76 -18.66 8.23
C THR A 142 -4.55 -18.75 9.17
N GLN A 143 -3.35 -18.43 8.67
CA GLN A 143 -2.04 -18.47 9.36
C GLN A 143 -1.89 -19.67 10.32
N SER A 144 -2.14 -20.87 9.80
CA SER A 144 -1.93 -22.12 10.54
C SER A 144 -0.45 -22.46 10.69
N LYS A 145 0.41 -21.82 9.90
CA LYS A 145 1.87 -21.93 9.96
C LYS A 145 2.47 -20.68 10.55
N LYS A 146 3.59 -20.85 11.25
CA LYS A 146 4.40 -19.72 11.69
C LYS A 146 5.03 -19.03 10.47
N PRO A 147 5.06 -17.69 10.44
CA PRO A 147 5.80 -16.95 9.44
C PRO A 147 7.29 -17.31 9.45
N GLU A 148 7.98 -17.07 8.34
CA GLU A 148 9.43 -17.30 8.25
C GLU A 148 10.21 -16.39 9.21
N ASN A 149 9.77 -15.14 9.36
CA ASN A 149 10.29 -14.22 10.37
C ASN A 149 9.50 -14.37 11.68
N GLU A 150 10.15 -14.88 12.72
CA GLU A 150 9.52 -15.14 14.03
C GLU A 150 8.98 -13.88 14.74
N ASN A 151 9.40 -12.67 14.31
CA ASN A 151 8.91 -11.41 14.86
C ASN A 151 7.59 -10.92 14.23
N ILE A 152 7.12 -11.58 13.15
CA ILE A 152 5.87 -11.27 12.48
C ILE A 152 4.72 -11.99 13.18
N GLU A 153 3.70 -11.23 13.55
CA GLU A 153 2.48 -11.75 14.18
C GLU A 153 1.34 -11.90 13.16
N TYR A 154 1.25 -10.97 12.22
CA TYR A 154 0.27 -10.91 11.14
C TYR A 154 1.01 -10.95 9.80
N GLU A 155 0.93 -12.09 9.12
CA GLU A 155 1.69 -12.33 7.90
C GLU A 155 1.04 -11.67 6.68
N PHE A 156 1.81 -10.79 6.05
CA PHE A 156 1.52 -10.24 4.73
C PHE A 156 2.61 -10.65 3.77
N LEU A 157 2.26 -10.89 2.50
CA LEU A 157 3.21 -11.22 1.46
C LEU A 157 2.85 -10.59 0.12
N TRP A 158 3.89 -10.26 -0.65
CA TRP A 158 3.79 -9.98 -2.09
C TRP A 158 3.77 -11.28 -2.90
N LEU A 159 2.59 -11.67 -3.39
CA LEU A 159 2.40 -12.93 -4.12
C LEU A 159 2.22 -12.69 -5.63
N ASP A 160 2.90 -13.49 -6.46
CA ASP A 160 2.90 -13.38 -7.93
C ASP A 160 1.49 -13.64 -8.49
N LYS A 161 1.06 -12.83 -9.46
CA LYS A 161 -0.22 -12.98 -10.15
C LYS A 161 -0.37 -14.35 -10.81
N LEU A 162 0.72 -14.97 -11.25
CA LEU A 162 0.69 -16.30 -11.86
C LEU A 162 0.40 -17.41 -10.84
N GLU A 163 0.88 -17.26 -9.60
CA GLU A 163 0.63 -18.18 -8.50
C GLU A 163 -0.81 -18.05 -8.00
N THR A 164 -1.21 -16.81 -7.73
CA THR A 164 -2.51 -16.51 -7.10
C THR A 164 -3.67 -16.49 -8.09
N LYS A 165 -3.38 -16.44 -9.39
CA LYS A 165 -4.35 -16.18 -10.48
C LYS A 165 -5.21 -14.93 -10.19
N GLU A 166 -4.65 -13.99 -9.43
CA GLU A 166 -5.30 -12.75 -8.98
C GLU A 166 -6.61 -12.95 -8.23
N GLN A 167 -6.78 -14.10 -7.57
CA GLN A 167 -7.97 -14.38 -6.77
C GLN A 167 -8.04 -13.48 -5.53
N ASN A 168 -9.23 -13.00 -5.17
CA ASN A 168 -9.41 -12.19 -3.96
C ASN A 168 -9.15 -12.97 -2.67
N ILE A 169 -9.42 -14.29 -2.70
CA ILE A 169 -8.95 -15.26 -1.73
C ILE A 169 -8.16 -16.32 -2.48
N TYR A 170 -6.86 -16.37 -2.26
CA TYR A 170 -5.97 -17.41 -2.75
C TYR A 170 -5.79 -18.48 -1.67
N ILE A 171 -5.85 -19.76 -2.06
CA ILE A 171 -5.60 -20.87 -1.14
C ILE A 171 -4.28 -21.51 -1.52
N ASP A 172 -3.32 -21.47 -0.59
CA ASP A 172 -1.99 -22.04 -0.82
C ASP A 172 -1.98 -23.57 -0.71
N LYS A 173 -0.82 -24.16 -1.02
CA LYS A 173 -0.58 -25.62 -0.89
C LYS A 173 -0.78 -26.18 0.53
N TYR A 174 -0.88 -25.33 1.55
CA TYR A 174 -1.07 -25.68 2.95
C TYR A 174 -2.48 -25.36 3.45
N GLN A 175 -3.43 -25.06 2.54
CA GLN A 175 -4.81 -24.70 2.86
C GLN A 175 -4.94 -23.39 3.65
N GLN A 176 -3.94 -22.51 3.58
CA GLN A 176 -4.07 -21.16 4.14
C GLN A 176 -4.80 -20.25 3.14
N LYS A 177 -5.78 -19.49 3.62
CA LYS A 177 -6.48 -18.48 2.84
C LYS A 177 -5.76 -17.14 2.92
N TRP A 178 -5.41 -16.61 1.77
CA TRP A 178 -4.73 -15.33 1.59
C TRP A 178 -5.69 -14.33 0.96
N PHE A 179 -5.95 -13.23 1.65
CA PHE A 179 -6.84 -12.17 1.19
C PHE A 179 -6.09 -11.07 0.43
N LYS A 180 -6.51 -10.78 -0.80
CA LYS A 180 -5.95 -9.70 -1.61
C LYS A 180 -6.37 -8.34 -1.05
N CYS A 181 -5.43 -7.61 -0.44
CA CYS A 181 -5.73 -6.39 0.33
C CYS A 181 -6.46 -5.31 -0.49
N GLN A 182 -6.15 -5.20 -1.79
CA GLN A 182 -6.81 -4.26 -2.70
C GLN A 182 -8.33 -4.43 -2.78
N TYR A 183 -8.82 -5.66 -2.57
CA TYR A 183 -10.24 -5.97 -2.65
C TYR A 183 -11.06 -5.26 -1.57
N LEU A 184 -10.43 -4.86 -0.45
CA LEU A 184 -11.08 -4.14 0.64
C LEU A 184 -11.69 -2.81 0.16
N TYR A 185 -11.03 -2.12 -0.76
CA TYR A 185 -11.46 -0.80 -1.27
C TYR A 185 -12.52 -0.87 -2.37
N GLN A 186 -12.92 -2.06 -2.81
CA GLN A 186 -14.06 -2.23 -3.72
C GLN A 186 -15.42 -2.11 -2.99
N TYR A 187 -15.39 -1.99 -1.66
CA TYR A 187 -16.57 -1.98 -0.80
C TYR A 187 -16.62 -0.75 0.10
N ASP A 188 -17.82 -0.14 0.22
CA ASP A 188 -18.09 0.82 1.29
C ASP A 188 -17.99 0.14 2.67
N SER A 189 -17.64 0.96 3.68
CA SER A 189 -17.15 0.69 5.04
C SER A 189 -18.08 -0.11 5.99
N GLY A 190 -18.77 -1.15 5.51
CA GLY A 190 -19.66 -1.98 6.35
C GLY A 190 -19.80 -3.44 5.89
N ARG A 191 -18.79 -4.01 5.23
CA ARG A 191 -18.95 -5.25 4.42
C ARG A 191 -18.01 -6.41 4.74
N VAL A 192 -17.21 -6.39 5.81
CA VAL A 192 -16.37 -7.55 6.20
C VAL A 192 -17.20 -8.84 6.28
N ARG A 193 -18.37 -8.79 6.93
CA ARG A 193 -19.36 -9.88 6.96
C ARG A 193 -19.83 -10.35 5.60
N LYS A 194 -19.93 -9.46 4.61
CA LYS A 194 -20.34 -9.81 3.25
C LYS A 194 -19.22 -10.58 2.56
N ILE A 195 -17.98 -10.11 2.67
CA ILE A 195 -16.79 -10.79 2.16
C ILE A 195 -16.65 -12.16 2.83
N ALA A 196 -16.79 -12.23 4.15
CA ALA A 196 -16.73 -13.48 4.91
C ALA A 196 -17.74 -14.51 4.42
N LYS A 197 -18.99 -14.09 4.17
CA LYS A 197 -20.03 -14.96 3.58
C LYS A 197 -19.72 -15.36 2.14
N GLU A 198 -19.26 -14.43 1.31
CA GLU A 198 -18.93 -14.68 -0.10
C GLU A 198 -17.84 -15.75 -0.24
N PHE A 199 -16.83 -15.72 0.64
CA PHE A 199 -15.69 -16.64 0.59
C PHE A 199 -15.74 -17.78 1.62
N ASN A 200 -16.88 -17.96 2.31
CA ASN A 200 -17.05 -18.97 3.36
C ASN A 200 -15.88 -18.95 4.37
N LEU A 201 -15.58 -17.76 4.91
CA LEU A 201 -14.60 -17.59 5.97
C LEU A 201 -15.16 -18.13 7.29
N ASN A 202 -14.31 -18.75 8.10
CA ASN A 202 -14.66 -19.11 9.47
C ASN A 202 -14.57 -17.88 10.39
N GLU A 203 -15.01 -18.01 11.64
CA GLU A 203 -15.04 -16.92 12.62
C GLU A 203 -13.66 -16.26 12.82
N ASN A 204 -12.60 -17.05 12.98
CA ASN A 204 -11.23 -16.52 13.14
C ASN A 204 -10.72 -15.80 11.88
N GLU A 205 -11.04 -16.31 10.68
CA GLU A 205 -10.69 -15.66 9.41
C GLU A 205 -11.46 -14.34 9.22
N GLU A 206 -12.73 -14.28 9.64
CA GLU A 206 -13.56 -13.07 9.66
C GLU A 206 -12.99 -12.04 10.64
N ASP A 207 -12.64 -12.45 11.86
CA ASP A 207 -12.08 -11.56 12.88
C ASP A 207 -10.77 -10.91 12.43
N ARG A 208 -9.89 -11.69 11.76
CA ARG A 208 -8.63 -11.15 11.22
C ARG A 208 -8.90 -10.18 10.07
N LEU A 209 -9.85 -10.48 9.21
CA LEU A 209 -10.26 -9.55 8.15
C LEU A 209 -10.88 -8.26 8.72
N ASP A 210 -11.66 -8.36 9.80
CA ASP A 210 -12.22 -7.20 10.49
C ASP A 210 -11.14 -6.35 11.13
N LEU A 211 -10.13 -6.99 11.75
CA LEU A 211 -8.96 -6.30 12.29
C LEU A 211 -8.22 -5.50 11.21
N LEU A 212 -8.01 -6.08 10.02
CA LEU A 212 -7.45 -5.35 8.87
C LEU A 212 -8.31 -4.15 8.50
N HIS A 213 -9.63 -4.33 8.39
CA HIS A 213 -10.56 -3.28 8.02
C HIS A 213 -10.63 -2.12 9.01
N GLN A 214 -10.50 -2.40 10.31
CA GLN A 214 -10.51 -1.37 11.34
C GLN A 214 -9.25 -0.48 11.31
N LYS A 215 -8.13 -0.99 10.78
CA LYS A 215 -6.85 -0.28 10.74
C LYS A 215 -6.63 0.50 9.44
N ILE A 216 -7.24 0.05 8.34
CA ILE A 216 -6.96 0.53 6.97
C ILE A 216 -8.15 1.28 6.39
#